data_AF-A0A9D7T2G9-F1
#
_entry.id   AF-A0A9D7T2G9-F1
#
_cell.length_a   1.000
_cell.length_b   1.000
_cell.length_c   1.000
_cell.angle_alpha   90.00
_cell.angle_beta   90.00
_cell.angle_gamma   90.00
#
_symmetry.space_group_name_H-M   'P 1'
#
loop_
_entity.id
_entity.type
_entity.pdbx_description
1 polymer ?
#
loop_
_entity_poly.entity_id
_entity_poly.type
_entity_poly.pdbx_seq_one_letter_code
_entity_poly.pdbx_strand_id
1 'polypeptide(L)'
;MDSQEEFFLGETSGGEASAVASDIRDEIAQVWGLPLGCVVTLSVRGQERIELRGRLELLAAPGFPWDRNQRLRLKLAGVIFFSTEIERWLVV
;
A
#
# COMPACT_ATOMS: atom_id res chain seq x y z
N MET A 1 -18.15 -24.62 -44.98
CA MET A 1 -17.16 -23.61 -44.54
C MET A 1 -17.68 -23.04 -43.24
N ASP A 2 -17.52 -23.87 -42.23
CA ASP A 2 -17.90 -23.66 -40.85
C ASP A 2 -17.08 -22.50 -40.29
N SER A 3 -17.74 -21.36 -40.09
CA SER A 3 -17.13 -20.19 -39.46
C SER A 3 -17.41 -20.28 -37.96
N GLN A 4 -16.58 -21.08 -37.28
CA GLN A 4 -16.46 -21.07 -35.83
C GLN A 4 -15.50 -19.94 -35.46
N GLU A 5 -16.03 -18.79 -35.08
CA GLU A 5 -15.29 -17.78 -34.32
C GLU A 5 -15.76 -17.85 -32.87
N GLU A 6 -15.29 -18.89 -32.19
CA GLU A 6 -15.22 -18.95 -30.73
C GLU A 6 -14.10 -18.03 -30.26
N PHE A 7 -14.41 -16.76 -29.97
CA PHE A 7 -13.55 -15.95 -29.12
C PHE A 7 -14.04 -16.08 -27.68
N PHE A 8 -13.30 -16.94 -26.96
CA PHE A 8 -13.45 -17.25 -25.55
C PHE A 8 -13.60 -15.99 -24.68
N LEU A 9 -14.65 -15.97 -23.87
CA LEU A 9 -14.74 -15.19 -22.65
C LEU A 9 -13.61 -15.64 -21.70
N GLY A 10 -12.54 -14.85 -21.64
CA GLY A 10 -11.54 -14.93 -20.57
C GLY A 10 -12.00 -14.12 -19.36
N GLU A 11 -12.93 -14.65 -18.58
CA GLU A 11 -13.21 -14.16 -17.23
C GLU A 11 -12.35 -14.95 -16.23
N THR A 12 -11.28 -14.34 -15.68
CA THR A 12 -10.82 -14.58 -14.30
C THR A 12 -10.04 -13.33 -13.86
N SER A 13 -10.56 -12.52 -12.94
CA SER A 13 -10.41 -12.65 -11.48
C SER A 13 -9.27 -11.80 -10.92
N GLY A 14 -9.63 -11.01 -9.91
CA GLY A 14 -8.68 -10.48 -8.92
C GLY A 14 -8.38 -9.02 -9.15
N GLY A 15 -9.07 -8.15 -8.40
CA GLY A 15 -8.72 -6.74 -8.32
C GLY A 15 -7.22 -6.60 -8.08
N GLU A 16 -6.55 -6.10 -9.10
CA GLU A 16 -5.17 -5.66 -9.00
C GLU A 16 -5.20 -4.54 -7.97
N ALA A 17 -4.84 -4.86 -6.72
CA ALA A 17 -4.46 -3.86 -5.75
C ALA A 17 -3.37 -3.06 -6.45
N SER A 18 -3.76 -1.89 -6.99
CA SER A 18 -2.98 -1.08 -7.91
C SER A 18 -1.56 -1.02 -7.40
N ALA A 19 -0.69 -1.82 -8.01
CA ALA A 19 0.70 -1.89 -7.63
C ALA A 19 1.27 -0.55 -8.08
N VAL A 20 1.27 0.42 -7.17
CA VAL A 20 1.95 1.69 -7.39
C VAL A 20 3.35 1.33 -7.84
N ALA A 21 3.72 1.74 -9.05
CA ALA A 21 5.01 1.42 -9.65
C ALA A 21 6.11 1.74 -8.63
N SER A 22 7.10 0.86 -8.51
CA SER A 22 8.12 0.95 -7.45
C SER A 22 8.74 2.35 -7.37
N ASP A 23 9.03 2.98 -8.51
CA ASP A 23 9.56 4.34 -8.59
C ASP A 23 8.64 5.37 -7.92
N ILE A 24 7.34 5.35 -8.24
CA ILE A 24 6.33 6.24 -7.66
C ILE A 24 6.17 5.99 -6.16
N ARG A 25 6.19 4.72 -5.74
CA ARG A 25 6.12 4.35 -4.33
C ARG A 25 7.32 4.92 -3.57
N ASP A 26 8.52 4.84 -4.16
CA ASP A 26 9.75 5.29 -3.52
C ASP A 26 9.78 6.83 -3.42
N GLU A 27 9.23 7.55 -4.39
CA GLU A 27 9.03 9.00 -4.29
C GLU A 27 8.00 9.37 -3.21
N ILE A 28 6.86 8.68 -3.14
CA ILE A 28 5.86 8.87 -2.07
C ILE A 28 6.49 8.56 -0.71
N ALA A 29 7.29 7.50 -0.61
CA ALA A 29 8.02 7.14 0.60
C ALA A 29 8.93 8.29 1.07
N GLN A 30 9.63 8.95 0.14
CA GLN A 30 10.46 10.10 0.45
C GLN A 30 9.66 11.32 0.93
N VAL A 31 8.54 11.64 0.28
CA VAL A 31 7.71 12.81 0.66
C VAL A 31 7.12 12.66 2.07
N TRP A 32 6.68 11.45 2.43
CA TRP A 32 6.13 11.17 3.77
C TRP A 32 7.18 10.72 4.80
N GLY A 33 8.41 10.43 4.39
CA GLY A 33 9.44 9.88 5.28
C GLY A 33 9.09 8.50 5.83
N LEU A 34 8.42 7.67 5.02
CA LEU A 34 7.93 6.35 5.40
C LEU A 34 8.64 5.24 4.64
N PRO A 35 8.99 4.11 5.28
CA PRO A 35 9.67 2.99 4.65
C PRO A 35 8.69 2.08 3.88
N LEU A 36 8.00 2.62 2.86
CA LEU A 36 7.04 1.86 2.06
C LEU A 36 7.73 0.72 1.31
N GLY A 37 7.09 -0.46 1.26
CA GLY A 37 7.64 -1.66 0.64
C GLY A 37 8.67 -2.42 1.50
N CYS A 38 9.18 -1.81 2.57
CA CYS A 38 10.13 -2.44 3.49
C CYS A 38 9.42 -3.30 4.54
N VAL A 39 10.16 -4.26 5.10
CA VAL A 39 9.73 -4.98 6.31
C VAL A 39 10.04 -4.09 7.51
N VAL A 40 9.02 -3.81 8.32
CA VAL A 40 9.12 -2.93 9.48
C VAL A 40 8.43 -3.52 10.69
N THR A 41 8.85 -3.05 11.86
CA THR A 41 8.09 -3.13 13.11
C THR A 41 7.56 -1.73 13.41
N LEU A 42 6.27 -1.61 13.72
CA LEU A 42 5.57 -0.34 13.84
C LEU A 42 4.61 -0.35 15.03
N SER A 43 4.50 0.79 15.72
CA SER A 43 3.47 1.05 16.73
C SER A 43 2.45 2.04 16.17
N VAL A 44 1.16 1.68 16.28
CA VAL A 44 0.03 2.52 15.84
C VAL A 44 -0.59 3.17 17.07
N ARG A 45 -0.89 4.47 16.98
CA ARG A 45 -1.62 5.21 18.01
C ARG A 45 -2.96 4.54 18.28
N GLY A 46 -3.32 4.40 19.56
CA GLY A 46 -4.53 3.68 19.98
C GLY A 46 -4.39 2.15 19.98
N GLN A 47 -3.26 1.62 19.49
CA GLN A 47 -2.86 0.22 19.63
C GLN A 47 -1.46 0.11 20.27
N GLU A 48 -1.15 0.99 21.23
CA GLU A 48 0.18 1.14 21.84
C GLU A 48 0.75 -0.15 22.44
N ARG A 49 -0.12 -1.11 22.81
CA ARG A 49 0.27 -2.42 23.38
C ARG A 49 0.61 -3.48 22.32
N ILE A 50 0.45 -3.18 21.03
CA ILE A 50 0.64 -4.13 19.94
C ILE A 50 1.68 -3.56 18.97
N GLU A 51 2.81 -4.25 18.86
CA GLU A 51 3.76 -4.01 17.78
C GLU A 51 3.36 -4.83 16.55
N LEU A 52 3.11 -4.13 15.45
CA LEU A 52 2.82 -4.76 14.17
C LEU A 52 4.12 -4.99 13.42
N ARG A 53 4.31 -6.19 12.89
CA ARG A 53 5.50 -6.53 12.08
C ARG A 53 5.08 -7.09 10.73
N GLY A 54 5.64 -6.55 9.65
CA GLY A 54 5.36 -7.02 8.30
C GLY A 54 5.90 -6.07 7.23
N ARG A 55 5.49 -6.27 5.98
CA ARG A 55 5.76 -5.31 4.90
C ARG A 55 4.80 -4.12 4.99
N LEU A 56 5.32 -2.90 4.98
CA LEU A 56 4.49 -1.70 4.95
C LEU A 56 4.00 -1.45 3.52
N GLU A 57 2.70 -1.59 3.30
CA GLU A 57 2.07 -1.47 1.99
C GLU A 57 1.27 -0.17 1.89
N LEU A 58 1.38 0.51 0.74
CA LEU A 58 0.52 1.63 0.38
C LEU A 58 -0.73 1.09 -0.31
N LEU A 59 -1.91 1.33 0.26
CA LEU A 59 -3.17 0.79 -0.28
C LEU A 59 -3.73 1.62 -1.44
N ALA A 60 -3.42 2.92 -1.46
CA ALA A 60 -3.87 3.83 -2.51
C ALA A 60 -2.84 4.94 -2.68
N ALA A 61 -2.50 5.26 -3.92
CA ALA A 61 -1.69 6.43 -4.22
C ALA A 61 -2.40 7.72 -3.79
N PRO A 62 -1.68 8.71 -3.23
CA PRO A 62 -2.22 10.03 -3.00
C PRO A 62 -2.58 10.70 -4.34
N GLY A 63 -3.44 11.72 -4.29
CA GLY A 63 -3.77 12.51 -5.47
C GLY A 63 -2.56 13.33 -5.93
N PHE A 64 -2.42 13.56 -7.24
CA PHE A 64 -1.42 14.48 -7.79
C PHE A 64 -2.04 15.87 -8.02
N PRO A 65 -1.35 16.97 -7.67
CA PRO A 65 -0.02 17.05 -7.05
C PRO A 65 -0.03 16.54 -5.60
N TRP A 66 1.07 15.90 -5.18
CA TRP A 66 1.18 15.34 -3.83
C TRP A 66 1.13 16.43 -2.77
N ASP A 67 0.22 16.28 -1.81
CA ASP A 67 0.16 17.09 -0.59
C ASP A 67 0.68 16.26 0.59
N ARG A 68 1.82 16.65 1.16
CA ARG A 68 2.43 15.98 2.33
C ARG A 68 1.49 15.92 3.55
N ASN A 69 0.52 16.82 3.65
CA ASN A 69 -0.46 16.83 4.74
C ASN A 69 -1.59 15.82 4.52
N GLN A 70 -1.73 15.26 3.31
CA GLN A 70 -2.70 14.21 3.02
C GLN A 70 -2.32 12.95 3.81
N ARG A 71 -3.30 12.40 4.53
CA ARG A 71 -3.15 11.09 5.18
C ARG A 71 -3.08 9.98 4.12
N LEU A 72 -2.06 9.13 4.21
CA LEU A 72 -1.94 7.94 3.37
C LEU A 72 -2.65 6.78 4.03
N ARG A 73 -3.32 5.94 3.24
CA ARG A 73 -3.94 4.71 3.72
C ARG A 73 -2.95 3.56 3.54
N LEU A 74 -2.56 2.95 4.65
CA LEU A 74 -1.48 1.98 4.74
C LEU A 74 -2.00 0.64 5.24
N LYS A 75 -1.26 -0.42 4.95
CA LYS A 75 -1.51 -1.76 5.45
C LYS A 75 -0.22 -2.39 5.97
N LEU A 76 -0.29 -3.08 7.10
CA LEU A 76 0.80 -3.84 7.68
C LEU A 76 0.23 -5.08 8.36
N ALA A 77 0.72 -6.28 7.99
CA ALA A 77 0.27 -7.55 8.59
C ALA A 77 -1.27 -7.73 8.60
N GLY A 78 -1.96 -7.19 7.58
CA GLY A 78 -3.43 -7.24 7.49
C GLY A 78 -4.17 -6.12 8.23
N VAL A 79 -3.49 -5.32 9.05
CA VAL A 79 -4.06 -4.15 9.73
C VAL A 79 -4.01 -2.94 8.81
N ILE A 80 -5.11 -2.21 8.71
CA ILE A 80 -5.25 -0.99 7.90
C ILE A 80 -5.28 0.22 8.84
N PHE A 81 -4.45 1.23 8.55
CA PHE A 81 -4.33 2.45 9.33
C PHE A 81 -3.88 3.62 8.43
N PHE A 82 -3.90 4.83 8.96
CA PHE A 82 -3.42 6.03 8.29
C PHE A 82 -1.97 6.37 8.68
N SER A 83 -1.22 7.02 7.79
CA SER A 83 0.13 7.50 8.08
C SER A 83 0.22 8.39 9.32
N THR A 84 -0.83 9.15 9.63
CA THR A 84 -0.93 10.00 10.82
C THR A 84 -1.07 9.23 12.13
N GLU A 85 -1.40 7.94 12.07
CA GLU A 85 -1.54 7.07 13.23
C GLU A 85 -0.23 6.35 13.57
N ILE A 86 0.82 6.50 12.75
CA ILE A 86 2.14 5.94 13.03
C ILE A 86 2.81 6.76 14.13
N GLU A 87 3.14 6.12 15.25
CA GLU A 87 3.89 6.78 16.32
C GLU A 87 5.40 6.57 16.18
N ARG A 88 5.79 5.32 15.87
CA ARG A 88 7.18 4.95 15.64
C ARG A 88 7.25 3.77 14.67
N TRP A 89 8.37 3.68 13.95
CA TRP A 89 8.70 2.53 13.13
C TRP A 89 10.21 2.24 13.20
N LEU A 90 10.56 0.98 12.92
CA LEU A 90 11.92 0.50 12.75
C LEU A 90 11.96 -0.41 11.52
N VAL A 91 12.92 -0.19 10.62
CA VAL A 91 13.21 -1.12 9.51
C VAL A 91 14.01 -2.29 10.07
N VAL A 92 13.62 -3.50 9.67
CA VAL A 92 14.18 -4.78 10.16
C VAL A 92 15.09 -5.39 9.11
#